data_AF-C4RHD6-F1
#
_entry.id   AF-C4RHD6-F1
#
_cell.length_a   1.000
_cell.length_b   1.000
_cell.length_c   1.000
_cell.angle_alpha   90.00
_cell.angle_beta   90.00
_cell.angle_gamma   90.00
#
_symmetry.space_group_name_H-M   'P 1'
#
loop_
_entity.id
_entity.type
_entity.pdbx_description
1 polymer ?
#
loop_
_entity_poly.entity_id
_entity_poly.type
_entity_poly.pdbx_seq_one_letter_code
_entity_poly.pdbx_strand_id
1 'polypeptide(L)'
;MTVFPARRAAPTARALPPVAVPHPRAEASGVLDPVRPSPLEWARRRRAERGARRLEAAGARALGRLDHLGPAWHVIEWPRTDTTDLLLDPSQDDRAGFLAIGPGGLFAVTIADHGRARVLVAGDVVQINGKRPPYVAEARRDAKRASKVLSQAVGLPIPVTPVLTFVGSGVISVYGLPKDCLMATHRELDRLLVAGGNRITPATAEKLARVAQHPGTWMNGTYRPAGDYRWYDDGRTAADKPANRR
;
A
#
# COMPACT_ATOMS: atom_id res chain seq x y z
N MET A 1 95.15 26.23 -4.14
CA MET A 1 95.09 26.11 -5.61
C MET A 1 93.79 26.73 -6.09
N THR A 2 93.93 27.68 -7.00
CA THR A 2 92.92 28.64 -7.50
C THR A 2 91.85 28.00 -8.38
N VAL A 3 90.58 28.39 -8.19
CA VAL A 3 89.59 28.33 -9.27
C VAL A 3 88.57 29.45 -9.13
N PHE A 4 88.76 30.48 -9.95
CA PHE A 4 87.77 31.41 -10.48
C PHE A 4 88.22 31.64 -11.94
N PRO A 5 87.32 31.85 -12.92
CA PRO A 5 86.42 33.00 -12.86
C PRO A 5 85.01 32.81 -13.44
N ALA A 6 84.19 33.80 -13.11
CA ALA A 6 82.86 34.09 -13.60
C ALA A 6 82.77 34.23 -15.13
N ARG A 7 81.59 33.94 -15.69
CA ARG A 7 81.20 34.42 -17.03
C ARG A 7 79.84 35.13 -17.02
N ARG A 8 79.89 36.24 -17.76
CA ARG A 8 78.90 37.27 -18.13
C ARG A 8 77.52 36.80 -18.60
N ALA A 9 76.61 37.78 -18.52
CA ALA A 9 75.18 37.83 -18.84
C ALA A 9 74.78 37.73 -20.34
N ALA A 10 73.53 37.25 -20.53
CA ALA A 10 72.43 37.63 -21.48
C ALA A 10 72.71 37.73 -23.00
N PRO A 11 71.76 37.42 -23.94
CA PRO A 11 70.33 37.79 -23.86
C PRO A 11 69.28 36.80 -24.43
N THR A 12 68.03 37.22 -24.25
CA THR A 12 66.73 36.69 -24.67
C THR A 12 66.59 36.30 -26.15
N ALA A 13 66.08 35.10 -26.43
CA ALA A 13 65.51 34.72 -27.71
C ALA A 13 63.98 34.67 -27.63
N ARG A 14 63.35 35.46 -28.51
CA ARG A 14 61.92 35.62 -28.73
C ARG A 14 61.35 34.33 -29.35
N ALA A 15 60.53 33.59 -28.60
CA ALA A 15 59.78 32.45 -29.12
C ALA A 15 58.46 32.91 -29.74
N LEU A 16 58.20 32.44 -30.97
CA LEU A 16 56.96 32.63 -31.75
C LEU A 16 55.77 31.89 -31.10
N PRO A 17 54.52 32.35 -31.28
CA PRO A 17 53.36 31.64 -30.74
C PRO A 17 53.03 30.40 -31.59
N PRO A 18 52.70 29.23 -30.98
CA PRO A 18 52.18 28.11 -31.74
C PRO A 18 50.70 28.35 -32.10
N VAL A 19 50.41 28.05 -33.36
CA VAL A 19 49.09 28.04 -34.01
C VAL A 19 48.08 27.23 -33.20
N ALA A 20 46.94 27.83 -32.87
CA ALA A 20 45.83 27.16 -32.23
C ALA A 20 45.14 26.20 -33.22
N VAL A 21 45.25 24.90 -32.96
CA VAL A 21 44.43 23.87 -33.62
C VAL A 21 43.03 23.94 -32.98
N PRO A 22 41.94 24.17 -33.73
CA PRO A 22 40.61 24.18 -33.15
C PRO A 22 40.21 22.74 -32.80
N HIS A 23 40.19 22.43 -31.51
CA HIS A 23 39.50 21.23 -31.03
C HIS A 23 37.99 21.48 -31.16
N PRO A 24 37.22 20.56 -31.78
CA PRO A 24 35.77 20.69 -31.79
C PRO A 24 35.30 20.61 -30.33
N ARG A 25 34.75 21.73 -29.86
CA ARG A 25 34.05 21.82 -28.58
C ARG A 25 32.88 20.84 -28.68
N ALA A 26 33.02 19.67 -28.08
CA ALA A 26 31.87 18.85 -27.74
C ALA A 26 31.04 19.70 -26.79
N GLU A 27 29.98 20.31 -27.31
CA GLU A 27 28.92 20.90 -26.52
C GLU A 27 28.34 19.77 -25.69
N ALA A 28 28.79 19.67 -24.44
CA ALA A 28 28.12 18.85 -23.45
C ALA A 28 26.68 19.34 -23.38
N SER A 29 25.78 18.59 -24.01
CA SER A 29 24.34 18.79 -23.94
C SER A 29 23.99 19.02 -22.48
N GLY A 30 23.31 20.14 -22.22
CA GLY A 30 23.07 20.65 -20.87
C GLY A 30 22.67 19.56 -19.90
N VAL A 31 23.58 19.25 -18.98
CA VAL A 31 23.22 18.61 -17.72
C VAL A 31 22.29 19.61 -17.06
N LEU A 32 20.98 19.36 -17.14
CA LEU A 32 19.99 20.13 -16.41
C LEU A 32 20.42 20.12 -14.95
N ASP A 33 20.92 21.25 -14.46
CA ASP A 33 21.24 21.43 -13.05
C ASP A 33 20.01 21.00 -12.24
N PRO A 34 20.14 20.08 -11.27
CA PRO A 34 18.98 19.64 -10.50
C PRO A 34 18.40 20.86 -9.78
N VAL A 35 17.24 21.31 -10.24
CA VAL A 35 16.51 22.44 -9.68
C VAL A 35 16.38 22.20 -8.17
N ARG A 36 17.11 23.00 -7.38
CA ARG A 36 17.05 22.87 -5.92
C ARG A 36 15.62 23.23 -5.49
N PRO A 37 14.90 22.32 -4.81
CA PRO A 37 13.52 22.58 -4.43
C PRO A 37 13.45 23.78 -3.50
N SER A 38 12.41 24.60 -3.64
CA SER A 38 12.17 25.73 -2.73
C SER A 38 12.03 25.23 -1.28
N PRO A 39 12.33 26.07 -0.27
CA PRO A 39 12.16 25.68 1.14
C PRO A 39 10.75 25.17 1.48
N LEU A 40 9.72 25.68 0.80
CA LEU A 40 8.34 25.23 0.96
C LEU A 40 8.12 23.84 0.35
N GLU A 41 8.65 23.57 -0.83
CA GLU A 41 8.59 22.23 -1.46
C GLU A 41 9.39 21.21 -0.67
N TRP A 42 10.58 21.59 -0.19
CA TRP A 42 11.37 20.76 0.71
C TRP A 42 10.59 20.42 2.00
N ALA A 43 9.94 21.42 2.61
CA ALA A 43 9.15 21.21 3.82
C ALA A 43 7.88 20.39 3.57
N ARG A 44 7.24 20.52 2.40
CA ARG A 44 6.09 19.69 1.98
C ARG A 44 6.54 18.24 1.78
N ARG A 45 7.61 18.03 1.01
CA ARG A 45 8.22 16.71 0.78
C ARG A 45 8.60 16.02 2.08
N ARG A 46 9.30 16.70 3.00
CA ARG A 46 9.65 16.17 4.32
C ARG A 46 8.44 15.83 5.20
N ARG A 47 7.30 16.50 5.03
CA ARG A 47 6.06 16.14 5.73
C ARG A 47 5.42 14.91 5.10
N ALA A 48 5.37 14.83 3.77
CA ALA A 48 4.88 13.67 3.04
C ALA A 48 5.69 12.40 3.35
N GLU A 49 7.03 12.48 3.29
CA GLU A 49 7.94 11.37 3.65
C GLU A 49 7.74 10.88 5.08
N ARG A 50 7.54 11.80 6.04
CA ARG A 50 7.20 11.44 7.43
C ARG A 50 5.80 10.84 7.57
N GLY A 51 4.85 11.26 6.73
CA GLY A 51 3.53 10.65 6.63
C GLY A 51 3.63 9.21 6.15
N ALA A 52 4.30 8.98 5.01
CA ALA A 52 4.51 7.67 4.41
C ALA A 52 5.18 6.70 5.39
N ARG A 53 6.30 7.09 6.03
CA ARG A 53 6.98 6.23 7.02
C ARG A 53 6.10 5.84 8.20
N ARG A 54 5.27 6.77 8.69
CA ARG A 54 4.37 6.47 9.81
C ARG A 54 3.28 5.50 9.41
N LEU A 55 2.80 5.64 8.19
CA LEU A 55 1.76 4.81 7.65
C LEU A 55 2.26 3.41 7.29
N GLU A 56 3.47 3.29 6.74
CA GLU A 56 4.17 2.03 6.57
C GLU A 56 4.37 1.32 7.91
N ALA A 57 4.87 2.04 8.93
CA ALA A 57 4.99 1.52 10.29
C ALA A 57 3.63 1.19 10.94
N ALA A 58 2.54 1.82 10.50
CA ALA A 58 1.19 1.49 10.94
C ALA A 58 0.69 0.22 10.24
N GLY A 59 0.99 0.07 8.96
CA GLY A 59 0.84 -1.14 8.15
C GLY A 59 1.49 -2.35 8.83
N ALA A 60 2.79 -2.26 9.09
CA ALA A 60 3.55 -3.32 9.74
C ALA A 60 2.97 -3.70 11.13
N ARG A 61 2.50 -2.73 11.91
CA ARG A 61 1.87 -2.98 13.22
C ARG A 61 0.52 -3.68 13.11
N ALA A 62 -0.27 -3.37 12.09
CA ALA A 62 -1.52 -4.08 11.84
C ALA A 62 -1.24 -5.50 11.32
N LEU A 63 -0.30 -5.65 10.38
CA LEU A 63 0.09 -6.94 9.80
C LEU A 63 0.66 -7.91 10.85
N GLY A 64 1.57 -7.45 11.73
CA GLY A 64 2.14 -8.29 12.77
C GLY A 64 1.13 -8.82 13.80
N ARG A 65 -0.11 -8.32 13.80
CA ARG A 65 -1.20 -8.88 14.62
C ARG A 65 -1.84 -10.10 13.97
N LEU A 66 -1.74 -10.22 12.64
CA LEU A 66 -2.27 -11.36 11.91
C LEU A 66 -1.40 -12.63 12.09
N ASP A 67 -0.14 -12.49 12.50
CA ASP A 67 0.72 -13.63 12.87
C ASP A 67 0.10 -14.52 13.95
N HIS A 68 -0.81 -13.98 14.76
CA HIS A 68 -1.50 -14.71 15.82
C HIS A 68 -2.73 -15.51 15.34
N LEU A 69 -3.16 -15.34 14.08
CA LEU A 69 -4.39 -15.93 13.55
C LEU A 69 -4.24 -17.40 13.13
N GLY A 70 -3.00 -17.87 12.97
CA GLY A 70 -2.68 -19.23 12.55
C GLY A 70 -2.62 -19.43 11.04
N PRO A 71 -2.27 -20.64 10.57
CA PRO A 71 -1.88 -20.89 9.17
C PRO A 71 -3.05 -20.85 8.16
N ALA A 72 -4.30 -20.88 8.64
CA ALA A 72 -5.48 -20.81 7.79
C ALA A 72 -5.82 -19.38 7.32
N TRP A 73 -5.06 -18.39 7.78
CA TRP A 73 -5.23 -16.99 7.41
C TRP A 73 -4.20 -16.58 6.39
N HIS A 74 -4.67 -15.91 5.34
CA HIS A 74 -3.87 -15.41 4.24
C HIS A 74 -4.04 -13.91 4.15
N VAL A 75 -2.91 -13.21 4.08
CA VAL A 75 -2.86 -11.75 3.99
C VAL A 75 -2.30 -11.38 2.63
N ILE A 76 -3.02 -10.52 1.93
CA ILE A 76 -2.71 -10.15 0.56
C ILE A 76 -2.68 -8.64 0.51
N GLU A 77 -1.54 -8.11 0.09
CA GLU A 77 -1.46 -6.73 -0.37
C GLU A 77 -2.26 -6.64 -1.66
N TRP A 78 -3.36 -5.88 -1.65
CA TRP A 78 -4.20 -5.75 -2.82
C TRP A 78 -3.95 -4.39 -3.47
N PRO A 79 -3.75 -4.33 -4.80
CA PRO A 79 -3.49 -3.08 -5.47
C PRO A 79 -4.77 -2.24 -5.43
N ARG A 80 -4.69 -1.03 -4.86
CA ARG A 80 -5.74 -0.01 -4.97
C ARG A 80 -5.80 0.62 -6.37
N THR A 81 -5.29 -0.09 -7.38
CA THR A 81 -5.05 0.40 -8.74
C THR A 81 -6.37 0.57 -9.48
N ASP A 82 -6.99 1.72 -9.32
CA ASP A 82 -7.62 2.34 -10.47
C ASP A 82 -6.73 3.47 -10.96
N THR A 83 -6.39 3.38 -12.24
CA THR A 83 -5.81 4.47 -13.00
C THR A 83 -6.67 5.73 -12.96
N THR A 84 -7.95 5.63 -12.59
CA THR A 84 -8.87 6.77 -12.45
C THR A 84 -8.68 7.54 -11.13
N ASP A 85 -8.61 6.88 -9.96
CA ASP A 85 -8.28 7.55 -8.68
C ASP A 85 -6.83 8.06 -8.66
N LEU A 86 -5.88 7.36 -9.31
CA LEU A 86 -4.50 7.83 -9.50
C LEU A 86 -4.41 9.16 -10.26
N LEU A 87 -5.33 9.42 -11.19
CA LEU A 87 -5.38 10.66 -11.99
C LEU A 87 -6.18 11.78 -11.30
N LEU A 88 -7.13 11.43 -10.42
CA LEU A 88 -8.04 12.40 -9.81
C LEU A 88 -7.57 12.92 -8.45
N ASP A 89 -6.83 12.12 -7.66
CA ASP A 89 -6.28 12.57 -6.38
C ASP A 89 -5.09 11.70 -5.91
N PRO A 90 -3.84 12.03 -6.28
CA PRO A 90 -2.65 11.29 -5.82
C PRO A 90 -2.44 11.34 -4.29
N SER A 91 -3.23 12.12 -3.54
CA SER A 91 -3.13 12.22 -2.08
C SER A 91 -4.05 11.26 -1.31
N GLN A 92 -4.99 10.60 -1.99
CA GLN A 92 -5.90 9.62 -1.37
C GLN A 92 -5.40 8.17 -1.47
N ASP A 93 -4.50 7.88 -2.40
CA ASP A 93 -4.06 6.51 -2.70
C ASP A 93 -2.90 6.00 -1.83
N ASP A 94 -2.36 6.84 -0.95
CA ASP A 94 -1.21 6.48 -0.11
C ASP A 94 -1.57 5.59 1.09
N ARG A 95 -2.84 5.23 1.34
CA ARG A 95 -3.26 4.50 2.55
C ARG A 95 -2.86 3.03 2.56
N ALA A 96 -2.06 2.63 3.55
CA ALA A 96 -1.76 1.21 3.82
C ALA A 96 -3.06 0.44 4.11
N GLY A 97 -3.25 -0.69 3.43
CA GLY A 97 -4.39 -1.58 3.64
C GLY A 97 -4.11 -2.93 3.01
N PHE A 98 -4.82 -3.96 3.46
CA PHE A 98 -4.64 -5.33 3.00
C PHE A 98 -5.95 -6.08 3.01
N LEU A 99 -5.99 -7.18 2.27
CA LEU A 99 -7.07 -8.14 2.29
C LEU A 99 -6.68 -9.30 3.21
N ALA A 100 -7.49 -9.57 4.23
CA ALA A 100 -7.35 -10.75 5.08
C ALA A 100 -8.41 -11.79 4.71
N ILE A 101 -7.97 -13.02 4.45
CA ILE A 101 -8.82 -14.14 4.03
C ILE A 101 -8.56 -15.29 4.99
N GLY A 102 -9.58 -15.77 5.67
CA GLY A 102 -9.45 -16.91 6.58
C GLY A 102 -10.79 -17.51 6.94
N PRO A 103 -10.85 -18.40 7.94
CA PRO A 103 -12.09 -19.03 8.37
C PRO A 103 -13.20 -18.03 8.73
N GLY A 104 -12.83 -16.84 9.23
CA GLY A 104 -13.74 -15.71 9.48
C GLY A 104 -14.46 -15.14 8.26
N GLY A 105 -13.97 -15.44 7.06
CA GLY A 105 -14.39 -14.82 5.81
C GLY A 105 -13.31 -13.90 5.23
N LEU A 106 -13.74 -12.96 4.40
CA LEU A 106 -12.88 -12.00 3.70
C LEU A 106 -13.09 -10.60 4.27
N PHE A 107 -11.99 -9.93 4.56
CA PHE A 107 -11.99 -8.62 5.20
C PHE A 107 -11.05 -7.67 4.47
N ALA A 108 -11.58 -6.55 3.97
CA ALA A 108 -10.78 -5.46 3.44
C ALA A 108 -10.42 -4.51 4.58
N VAL A 109 -9.15 -4.53 4.98
CA VAL A 109 -8.65 -3.75 6.12
C VAL A 109 -8.03 -2.45 5.62
N THR A 110 -8.63 -1.33 6.01
CA THR A 110 -8.10 0.02 5.77
C THR A 110 -7.46 0.53 7.06
N ILE A 111 -6.23 1.04 6.96
CA ILE A 111 -5.45 1.49 8.11
C ILE A 111 -5.49 3.01 8.23
N ALA A 112 -5.92 3.48 9.40
CA ALA A 112 -5.93 4.89 9.77
C ALA A 112 -4.89 5.14 10.87
N ASP A 113 -3.75 5.73 10.51
CA ASP A 113 -2.78 6.23 11.49
C ASP A 113 -3.27 7.55 12.10
N HIS A 114 -3.52 7.54 13.40
CA HIS A 114 -3.87 8.74 14.18
C HIS A 114 -2.76 9.17 15.14
N GLY A 115 -1.66 8.41 15.23
CA GLY A 115 -0.55 8.71 16.14
C GLY A 115 -1.00 8.95 17.58
N ARG A 116 -0.74 10.13 18.12
CA ARG A 116 -1.16 10.54 19.48
C ARG A 116 -2.47 11.31 19.52
N ALA A 117 -3.07 11.60 18.36
CA ALA A 117 -4.29 12.39 18.29
C ALA A 117 -5.48 11.59 18.84
N ARG A 118 -6.38 12.30 19.53
CA ARG A 118 -7.67 11.75 19.94
C ARG A 118 -8.54 11.48 18.71
N VAL A 119 -9.17 10.32 18.69
CA VAL A 119 -10.15 9.91 17.68
C VAL A 119 -11.54 9.97 18.29
N LEU A 120 -12.47 10.60 17.58
CA LEU A 120 -13.90 10.54 17.88
C LEU A 120 -14.60 9.75 16.79
N VAL A 121 -15.46 8.83 17.20
CA VAL A 121 -16.32 8.09 16.28
C VAL A 121 -17.76 8.30 16.68
N ALA A 122 -18.58 8.75 15.74
CA ALA A 122 -20.02 8.92 15.91
C ALA A 122 -20.73 8.36 14.66
N GLY A 123 -21.04 7.07 14.70
CA GLY A 123 -21.59 6.35 13.54
C GLY A 123 -20.60 6.38 12.38
N ASP A 124 -21.00 6.95 11.25
CA ASP A 124 -20.18 7.05 10.04
C ASP A 124 -19.15 8.18 10.08
N VAL A 125 -19.23 9.06 11.08
CA VAL A 125 -18.33 10.22 11.20
C VAL A 125 -17.14 9.87 12.08
N VAL A 126 -15.94 9.95 11.51
CA VAL A 126 -14.67 9.88 12.23
C VAL A 126 -14.05 11.26 12.29
N GLN A 127 -13.61 11.69 13.48
CA GLN A 127 -12.92 12.96 13.67
C GLN A 127 -11.55 12.74 14.33
N ILE A 128 -10.50 13.28 13.72
CA ILE A 128 -9.11 13.17 14.18
C ILE A 128 -8.47 14.55 14.12
N ASN A 129 -7.99 15.04 15.26
CA ASN A 129 -7.35 16.36 15.37
C ASN A 129 -8.18 17.50 14.74
N GLY A 130 -9.50 17.49 14.98
CA GLY A 130 -10.44 18.49 14.44
C GLY A 130 -10.85 18.31 12.98
N LYS A 131 -10.25 17.37 12.24
CA LYS A 131 -10.61 17.06 10.85
C LYS A 131 -11.55 15.86 10.79
N ARG A 132 -12.43 15.83 9.78
CA ARG A 132 -13.39 14.74 9.54
C ARG A 132 -13.03 13.97 8.26
N PRO A 133 -12.03 13.08 8.31
CA PRO A 133 -11.69 12.30 7.12
C PRO A 133 -12.78 11.26 6.77
N PRO A 134 -12.99 10.96 5.48
CA PRO A 134 -14.04 10.06 5.03
C PRO A 134 -13.68 8.56 5.16
N TYR A 135 -12.99 8.16 6.23
CA TYR A 135 -12.42 6.80 6.37
C TYR A 135 -13.43 5.67 6.31
N VAL A 136 -14.64 5.87 6.85
CA VAL A 136 -15.69 4.84 6.80
C VAL A 136 -16.17 4.64 5.36
N ALA A 137 -16.33 5.73 4.61
CA ALA A 137 -16.74 5.67 3.20
C ALA A 137 -15.63 5.04 2.33
N GLU A 138 -14.37 5.40 2.58
CA GLU A 138 -13.20 4.79 1.92
C GLU A 138 -13.16 3.27 2.18
N ALA A 139 -13.24 2.83 3.44
CA ALA A 139 -13.22 1.41 3.78
C ALA A 139 -14.35 0.61 3.12
N ARG A 140 -15.57 1.18 3.06
CA ARG A 140 -16.70 0.55 2.35
C ARG A 140 -16.46 0.45 0.85
N ARG A 141 -15.94 1.51 0.23
CA ARG A 141 -15.61 1.53 -1.21
C ARG A 141 -14.58 0.45 -1.53
N ASP A 142 -13.55 0.34 -0.70
CA ASP A 142 -12.48 -0.64 -0.81
C ASP A 142 -13.04 -2.08 -0.75
N ALA A 143 -13.85 -2.39 0.27
CA ALA A 143 -14.47 -3.69 0.41
C ALA A 143 -15.41 -4.03 -0.75
N LYS A 144 -16.22 -3.06 -1.21
CA LYS A 144 -17.12 -3.24 -2.36
C LYS A 144 -16.35 -3.51 -3.64
N ARG A 145 -15.20 -2.84 -3.84
CA ARG A 145 -14.32 -3.08 -4.99
C ARG A 145 -13.73 -4.49 -4.94
N ALA A 146 -13.16 -4.88 -3.81
CA ALA A 146 -12.62 -6.22 -3.62
C ALA A 146 -13.68 -7.31 -3.83
N SER A 147 -14.87 -7.12 -3.25
CA SER A 147 -16.00 -8.04 -3.44
C SER A 147 -16.39 -8.17 -4.92
N LYS A 148 -16.50 -7.05 -5.65
CA LYS A 148 -16.83 -7.06 -7.08
C LYS A 148 -15.79 -7.83 -7.90
N VAL A 149 -14.52 -7.51 -7.73
CA VAL A 149 -13.41 -8.10 -8.48
C VAL A 149 -13.31 -9.60 -8.23
N LEU A 150 -13.33 -10.02 -6.96
CA LEU A 150 -13.27 -11.43 -6.60
C LEU A 150 -14.51 -12.19 -7.08
N SER A 151 -15.69 -11.57 -7.01
CA SER A 151 -16.91 -12.20 -7.52
C SER A 151 -16.87 -12.42 -9.03
N GLN A 152 -16.28 -11.48 -9.78
CA GLN A 152 -16.10 -11.61 -11.22
C GLN A 152 -15.09 -12.71 -11.58
N ALA A 153 -13.97 -12.77 -10.88
CA ALA A 153 -12.93 -13.77 -11.11
C ALA A 153 -13.40 -15.19 -10.75
N VAL A 154 -14.19 -15.33 -9.67
CA VAL A 154 -14.70 -16.60 -9.19
C VAL A 154 -15.97 -17.05 -9.91
N GLY A 155 -16.83 -16.12 -10.35
CA GLY A 155 -18.15 -16.40 -10.92
C GLY A 155 -19.26 -16.62 -9.88
N LEU A 156 -19.00 -16.36 -8.60
CA LEU A 156 -19.96 -16.46 -7.50
C LEU A 156 -19.91 -15.17 -6.66
N PRO A 157 -21.00 -14.78 -5.98
CA PRO A 157 -20.98 -13.62 -5.09
C PRO A 157 -20.07 -13.88 -3.88
N ILE A 158 -18.97 -13.12 -3.79
CA ILE A 158 -18.00 -13.18 -2.69
C ILE A 158 -18.17 -11.93 -1.82
N PRO A 159 -18.79 -12.05 -0.62
CA PRO A 159 -18.91 -10.93 0.30
C PRO A 159 -17.56 -10.61 0.94
N VAL A 160 -17.18 -9.32 0.91
CA VAL A 160 -16.00 -8.81 1.60
C VAL A 160 -16.45 -7.79 2.64
N THR A 161 -16.03 -7.98 3.88
CA THR A 161 -16.41 -7.13 5.00
C THR A 161 -15.44 -5.97 5.14
N PRO A 162 -15.88 -4.71 5.11
CA PRO A 162 -15.01 -3.56 5.37
C PRO A 162 -14.61 -3.49 6.85
N VAL A 163 -13.31 -3.27 7.08
CA VAL A 163 -12.72 -3.10 8.41
C VAL A 163 -11.87 -1.84 8.43
N LEU A 164 -12.20 -0.89 9.31
CA LEU A 164 -11.39 0.29 9.57
C LEU A 164 -10.56 0.06 10.85
N THR A 165 -9.24 0.02 10.69
CA THR A 165 -8.31 -0.20 11.80
C THR A 165 -7.57 1.07 12.18
N PHE A 166 -7.66 1.46 13.45
CA PHE A 166 -6.90 2.59 13.98
C PHE A 166 -5.55 2.15 14.54
N VAL A 167 -4.50 2.85 14.10
CA VAL A 167 -3.14 2.68 14.62
C VAL A 167 -2.69 3.97 15.28
N GLY A 168 -2.25 3.86 16.52
CA GLY A 168 -1.86 4.99 17.33
C GLY A 168 -1.91 4.67 18.82
N SER A 169 -1.58 5.65 19.63
CA SER A 169 -1.64 5.62 21.09
C SER A 169 -2.62 6.65 21.67
N GLY A 170 -3.24 7.48 20.81
CA GLY A 170 -4.27 8.41 21.24
C GLY A 170 -5.54 7.70 21.70
N VAL A 171 -6.33 8.37 22.55
CA VAL A 171 -7.61 7.84 23.04
C VAL A 171 -8.62 7.81 21.89
N ILE A 172 -9.36 6.72 21.78
CA ILE A 172 -10.48 6.57 20.85
C ILE A 172 -11.77 6.61 21.67
N SER A 173 -12.62 7.58 21.39
CA SER A 173 -13.94 7.73 22.01
C SER A 173 -15.02 7.37 20.99
N VAL A 174 -15.84 6.37 21.30
CA VAL A 174 -16.88 5.84 20.40
C VAL A 174 -18.26 6.17 20.98
N TYR A 175 -19.03 6.96 20.25
CA TYR A 175 -20.42 7.32 20.56
C TYR A 175 -21.45 6.59 19.66
N GLY A 176 -20.96 5.65 18.85
CA GLY A 176 -21.75 4.82 17.95
C GLY A 176 -20.86 4.22 16.88
N LEU A 177 -21.07 2.95 16.57
CA LEU A 177 -20.32 2.27 15.52
C LEU A 177 -20.98 2.51 14.14
N PRO A 178 -20.19 2.64 13.07
CA PRO A 178 -20.73 2.71 11.72
C PRO A 178 -21.47 1.42 11.37
N LYS A 179 -22.57 1.54 10.61
CA LYS A 179 -23.26 0.37 10.05
C LYS A 179 -22.41 -0.24 8.93
N ASP A 180 -22.47 -1.54 8.73
CA ASP A 180 -21.80 -2.20 7.59
C ASP A 180 -20.30 -1.88 7.46
N CYS A 181 -19.63 -1.56 8.58
CA CYS A 181 -18.18 -1.33 8.65
C CYS A 181 -17.70 -1.70 10.05
N LEU A 182 -16.83 -2.70 10.13
CA LEU A 182 -16.23 -3.10 11.38
C LEU A 182 -15.12 -2.13 11.75
N MET A 183 -14.94 -1.91 13.04
CA MET A 183 -13.96 -0.96 13.54
C MET A 183 -13.19 -1.59 14.69
N ALA A 184 -11.86 -1.50 14.63
CA ALA A 184 -10.99 -2.00 15.67
C ALA A 184 -9.74 -1.14 15.83
N THR A 185 -9.09 -1.28 16.99
CA THR A 185 -7.69 -0.92 17.10
C THR A 185 -6.82 -2.03 16.50
N HIS A 186 -5.62 -1.71 16.06
CA HIS A 186 -4.67 -2.74 15.60
C HIS A 186 -4.48 -3.87 16.63
N ARG A 187 -4.52 -3.56 17.93
CA ARG A 187 -4.35 -4.55 19.01
C ARG A 187 -5.47 -5.57 19.07
N GLU A 188 -6.67 -5.20 18.62
CA GLU A 188 -7.88 -6.02 18.67
C GLU A 188 -8.24 -6.60 17.30
N LEU A 189 -7.47 -6.27 16.26
CA LEU A 189 -7.74 -6.68 14.89
C LEU A 189 -7.81 -8.21 14.76
N ASP A 190 -6.87 -8.92 15.37
CA ASP A 190 -6.84 -10.38 15.41
C ASP A 190 -8.14 -10.96 16.00
N ARG A 191 -8.55 -10.43 17.16
CA ARG A 191 -9.78 -10.86 17.84
C ARG A 191 -11.02 -10.56 16.99
N LEU A 192 -11.07 -9.39 16.36
CA LEU A 192 -12.19 -9.00 15.51
C LEU A 192 -12.35 -9.92 14.30
N LEU A 193 -11.23 -10.28 13.66
CA LEU A 193 -11.23 -11.17 12.49
C LEU A 193 -11.71 -12.58 12.85
N VAL A 194 -11.33 -13.09 14.02
CA VAL A 194 -11.76 -14.42 14.51
C VAL A 194 -13.18 -14.41 15.08
N ALA A 195 -13.66 -13.29 15.61
CA ALA A 195 -14.98 -13.17 16.22
C ALA A 195 -16.13 -13.53 15.26
N GLY A 196 -15.90 -13.46 13.95
CA GLY A 196 -16.86 -13.88 12.92
C GLY A 196 -17.13 -15.40 12.87
N GLY A 197 -16.35 -16.21 13.59
CA GLY A 197 -16.44 -17.67 13.60
C GLY A 197 -15.91 -18.32 12.30
N ASN A 198 -16.11 -19.62 12.13
CA ASN A 198 -15.67 -20.33 10.93
C ASN A 198 -16.77 -20.32 9.85
N ARG A 199 -16.87 -19.21 9.12
CA ARG A 199 -17.81 -19.03 8.01
C ARG A 199 -17.41 -19.77 6.75
N ILE A 200 -16.10 -19.91 6.51
CA ILE A 200 -15.55 -20.67 5.37
C ILE A 200 -14.53 -21.69 5.86
N THR A 201 -14.35 -22.76 5.09
CA THR A 201 -13.35 -23.78 5.40
C THR A 201 -11.93 -23.25 5.11
N PRO A 202 -10.89 -23.74 5.81
CA PRO A 202 -9.50 -23.38 5.51
C PRO A 202 -9.12 -23.63 4.04
N ALA A 203 -9.58 -24.74 3.46
CA ALA A 203 -9.35 -25.05 2.05
C ALA A 203 -10.02 -24.03 1.10
N THR A 204 -11.21 -23.54 1.45
CA THR A 204 -11.88 -22.46 0.69
C THR A 204 -11.12 -21.13 0.83
N ALA A 205 -10.62 -20.82 2.03
CA ALA A 205 -9.83 -19.62 2.26
C ALA A 205 -8.54 -19.62 1.43
N GLU A 206 -7.82 -20.74 1.41
CA GLU A 206 -6.60 -20.92 0.60
C GLU A 206 -6.89 -20.79 -0.90
N LYS A 207 -8.00 -21.40 -1.35
CA LYS A 207 -8.51 -21.28 -2.72
C LYS A 207 -8.77 -19.81 -3.10
N LEU A 208 -9.48 -19.06 -2.27
CA LEU A 208 -9.75 -17.64 -2.51
C LEU A 208 -8.48 -16.79 -2.43
N ALA A 209 -7.54 -17.14 -1.56
CA ALA A 209 -6.26 -16.47 -1.45
C ALA A 209 -5.43 -16.60 -2.74
N ARG A 210 -5.39 -17.79 -3.36
CA ARG A 210 -4.73 -17.97 -4.66
C ARG A 210 -5.30 -17.07 -5.75
N VAL A 211 -6.62 -16.94 -5.83
CA VAL A 211 -7.28 -16.05 -6.80
C VAL A 211 -6.92 -14.59 -6.52
N ALA A 212 -6.98 -14.17 -5.25
CA ALA A 212 -6.66 -12.82 -4.84
C ALA A 212 -5.17 -12.47 -4.99
N GLN A 213 -4.26 -13.43 -4.92
CA GLN A 213 -2.82 -13.21 -5.14
C GLN A 213 -2.46 -13.02 -6.62
N HIS A 214 -3.30 -13.47 -7.55
CA HIS A 214 -3.00 -13.37 -8.97
C HIS A 214 -3.15 -11.92 -9.46
N PRO A 215 -2.10 -11.24 -9.97
CA PRO A 215 -2.18 -9.82 -10.35
C PRO A 215 -3.25 -9.52 -11.40
N GLY A 216 -3.49 -10.48 -12.31
CA GLY A 216 -4.53 -10.39 -13.34
C GLY A 216 -5.93 -10.19 -12.78
N THR A 217 -6.23 -10.69 -11.58
CA THR A 217 -7.51 -10.50 -10.89
C THR A 217 -7.85 -9.02 -10.74
N TRP A 218 -6.85 -8.20 -10.44
CA TRP A 218 -7.02 -6.78 -10.14
C TRP A 218 -6.88 -5.88 -11.37
N MET A 219 -6.01 -6.25 -12.32
CA MET A 219 -5.73 -5.45 -13.52
C MET A 219 -6.88 -5.47 -14.53
N ASN A 220 -7.63 -6.57 -14.58
CA ASN A 220 -8.80 -6.71 -15.43
C ASN A 220 -9.82 -7.53 -14.64
N GLY A 221 -10.99 -6.95 -14.33
CA GLY A 221 -12.13 -7.69 -13.77
C GLY A 221 -12.69 -8.81 -14.67
N THR A 222 -11.92 -9.25 -15.67
CA THR A 222 -12.16 -10.34 -16.60
C THR A 222 -11.16 -11.49 -16.47
N TYR A 223 -10.19 -11.42 -15.54
CA TYR A 223 -9.31 -12.56 -15.26
C TYR A 223 -10.14 -13.72 -14.68
N ARG A 224 -10.35 -14.73 -15.51
CA ARG A 224 -10.79 -16.06 -15.09
C ARG A 224 -9.52 -16.91 -14.88
N PRO A 225 -9.37 -17.58 -13.73
CA PRO A 225 -8.33 -18.59 -13.57
C PRO A 225 -8.41 -19.58 -14.73
N ALA A 226 -7.30 -19.79 -15.44
CA ALA A 226 -7.27 -20.63 -16.62
C ALA A 226 -7.75 -22.05 -16.30
N GLY A 227 -8.79 -22.51 -17.01
CA GLY A 227 -9.11 -23.90 -17.37
C GLY A 227 -9.38 -24.96 -16.28
N ASP A 228 -8.60 -25.00 -15.22
CA ASP A 228 -8.45 -26.19 -14.37
C ASP A 228 -8.94 -25.98 -12.92
N TYR A 229 -9.52 -24.81 -12.62
CA TYR A 229 -9.99 -24.48 -11.27
C TYR A 229 -11.40 -25.01 -11.00
N ARG A 230 -11.50 -26.27 -10.57
CA ARG A 230 -12.77 -26.90 -10.15
C ARG A 230 -13.07 -26.63 -8.66
N TRP A 231 -14.22 -26.01 -8.40
CA TRP A 231 -14.71 -25.71 -7.05
C TRP A 231 -15.14 -26.98 -6.28
N TYR A 232 -15.55 -28.02 -7.00
CA TYR A 232 -16.02 -29.31 -6.50
C TYR A 232 -15.20 -30.47 -7.08
N ASP A 233 -15.16 -31.59 -6.37
CA ASP A 233 -14.76 -32.88 -6.95
C ASP A 233 -15.73 -33.30 -8.05
N ASP A 234 -15.26 -34.14 -8.98
CA ASP A 234 -16.04 -34.59 -10.14
C ASP A 234 -17.42 -35.11 -9.71
N GLY A 235 -18.48 -34.51 -10.27
CA GLY A 235 -19.87 -34.90 -10.02
C GLY A 235 -20.57 -34.27 -8.80
N ARG A 236 -19.96 -33.35 -8.04
CA ARG A 236 -20.68 -32.60 -6.99
C ARG A 236 -21.02 -31.18 -7.41
N THR A 237 -22.27 -30.78 -7.18
CA THR A 237 -22.71 -29.39 -7.40
C THR A 237 -23.02 -28.70 -6.07
N ALA A 238 -23.25 -27.38 -6.07
CA ALA A 238 -23.70 -26.63 -4.88
C ALA A 238 -25.01 -27.19 -4.25
N ALA A 239 -25.74 -28.03 -4.99
CA ALA A 239 -26.94 -28.73 -4.55
C ALA A 239 -26.64 -30.02 -3.75
N ASP A 240 -25.42 -30.58 -3.83
CA ASP A 240 -24.99 -31.74 -3.03
C ASP A 240 -24.53 -31.30 -1.63
N LYS A 241 -25.40 -30.61 -0.91
CA LYS A 241 -25.22 -30.44 0.53
C LYS A 241 -25.54 -31.78 1.18
N PRO A 242 -24.61 -32.45 1.89
CA PRO A 242 -24.95 -33.66 2.62
C PRO A 242 -26.06 -33.31 3.61
N ALA A 243 -27.23 -33.93 3.44
CA ALA A 243 -28.30 -33.85 4.40
C ALA A 243 -27.72 -34.29 5.76
N ASN A 244 -27.72 -33.36 6.71
CA ASN A 244 -27.18 -33.57 8.04
C ASN A 244 -27.90 -34.79 8.66
N ARG A 245 -27.19 -35.92 8.78
CA ARG A 245 -27.72 -37.12 9.41
C ARG A 245 -27.51 -36.95 10.92
N ARG A 246 -28.62 -36.58 11.58
CA ARG A 246 -28.96 -36.67 13.01
C ARG A 246 -27.94 -36.14 14.02
#